data_AF-A0AAU6E992-F1
#
_entry.id   AF-A0AAU6E992-F1
#
_cell.length_a   1.000
_cell.length_b   1.000
_cell.length_c   1.000
_cell.angle_alpha   90.00
_cell.angle_beta   90.00
_cell.angle_gamma   90.00
#
_symmetry.space_group_name_H-M   'P 1'
#
loop_
_entity.id
_entity.type
_entity.pdbx_description
1 polymer ?
#
loop_
_entity_poly.entity_id
_entity_poly.type
_entity_poly.pdbx_seq_one_letter_code
_entity_poly.pdbx_strand_id
1 'polypeptide(L)'
;MADGWDDGGGPDEKLVEWFLEGKLTGNEVRAATLHSWRRCQEAGLTPSTVRPRLSGDLDFDCGVVRAARPVFERMLNVIMGTPVTVFLGDASGVLFLRNEGDPALRRTLDAVGAAPGFRFAEADMGTSAFGSALMERRICQVTGNEHFAEELRGLTGVGAPIRHPLSGRVDGAISVVCLNDTANAEMMVLARRSAAAVERRLFEMVVEHERALMEEFLRAPEGGFATASTPLDLCRRDRLALEDAAVRLVAQGRAAVVKMAISDGRTATLVAQPIIGSTAIAVKARLTDGQEAWPNGGGR
;
A
#
# COMPACT_ATOMS: atom_id res chain seq x y z
N MET A 1 -15.16 -7.32 -20.83
CA MET A 1 -14.66 -6.87 -22.15
C MET A 1 -13.59 -5.83 -21.90
N ALA A 2 -12.31 -5.97 -22.20
CA ALA A 2 -11.46 -7.15 -22.40
C ALA A 2 -10.10 -6.75 -21.78
N ASP A 3 -9.66 -7.41 -20.71
CA ASP A 3 -8.30 -7.26 -20.14
C ASP A 3 -7.28 -8.03 -21.02
N GLY A 4 -7.44 -7.91 -22.34
CA GLY A 4 -6.65 -8.59 -23.35
C GLY A 4 -5.41 -7.76 -23.71
N TRP A 5 -4.39 -8.44 -24.20
CA TRP A 5 -3.19 -7.79 -24.70
C TRP A 5 -3.59 -6.97 -25.92
N ASP A 6 -3.11 -5.74 -25.96
CA ASP A 6 -3.24 -4.89 -27.13
C ASP A 6 -1.85 -4.80 -27.74
N ASP A 7 -1.69 -5.25 -28.98
CA ASP A 7 -0.41 -5.13 -29.71
C ASP A 7 -0.03 -3.66 -29.96
N GLY A 8 -0.94 -2.71 -29.65
CA GLY A 8 -0.73 -1.29 -29.78
C GLY A 8 -1.02 -0.83 -31.21
N GLY A 9 -1.85 0.21 -31.33
CA GLY A 9 -1.94 0.99 -32.57
C GLY A 9 -0.58 1.64 -32.85
N GLY A 10 -0.21 1.72 -34.13
CA GLY A 10 1.08 2.21 -34.60
C GLY A 10 1.49 3.59 -34.03
N PRO A 11 2.77 3.98 -34.24
CA PRO A 11 3.47 5.00 -33.48
C PRO A 11 3.07 6.41 -33.95
N ASP A 12 1.84 6.84 -33.70
CA ASP A 12 1.56 8.25 -33.83
C ASP A 12 2.30 8.98 -32.70
N GLU A 13 3.44 9.58 -33.06
CA GLU A 13 4.42 10.23 -32.18
C GLU A 13 3.84 11.39 -31.34
N LYS A 14 2.56 11.74 -31.57
CA LYS A 14 1.94 12.97 -31.08
C LYS A 14 0.62 12.80 -30.34
N LEU A 15 0.29 11.60 -29.83
CA LEU A 15 -1.02 11.37 -29.20
C LEU A 15 -1.29 12.29 -27.99
N VAL A 16 -0.30 12.49 -27.12
CA VAL A 16 -0.44 13.37 -25.95
C VAL A 16 -0.52 14.83 -26.40
N GLU A 17 0.22 15.23 -27.42
CA GLU A 17 0.21 16.57 -27.99
C GLU A 17 -1.15 16.87 -28.62
N TRP A 18 -1.71 15.94 -29.38
CA TRP A 18 -3.08 16.06 -29.92
C TRP A 18 -4.12 16.11 -28.81
N PHE A 19 -3.93 15.36 -27.72
CA PHE A 19 -4.78 15.48 -26.54
C PHE A 19 -4.76 16.91 -25.97
N LEU A 20 -3.57 17.46 -25.75
CA LEU A 20 -3.38 18.80 -25.18
C LEU A 20 -3.92 19.91 -26.11
N GLU A 21 -3.86 19.70 -27.43
CA GLU A 21 -4.40 20.61 -28.44
C GLU A 21 -5.91 20.43 -28.69
N GLY A 22 -6.55 19.45 -28.04
CA GLY A 22 -7.97 19.13 -28.24
C GLY A 22 -8.29 18.54 -29.61
N LYS A 23 -7.30 17.91 -30.26
CA LYS A 23 -7.41 17.34 -31.62
C LYS A 23 -7.79 15.87 -31.67
N LEU A 24 -7.87 15.19 -30.52
CA LEU A 24 -8.30 13.78 -30.47
C LEU A 24 -9.80 13.63 -30.76
N THR A 25 -10.14 12.63 -31.55
CA THR A 25 -11.52 12.28 -31.91
C THR A 25 -12.14 11.24 -30.96
N GLY A 26 -11.33 10.64 -30.08
CA GLY A 26 -11.76 9.79 -28.95
C GLY A 26 -11.60 8.29 -29.17
N ASN A 27 -11.16 7.87 -30.36
CA ASN A 27 -10.96 6.45 -30.72
C ASN A 27 -9.48 6.07 -30.87
N GLU A 28 -8.57 7.05 -30.79
CA GLU A 28 -7.13 6.86 -30.97
C GLU A 28 -6.46 6.20 -29.76
N VAL A 29 -7.06 6.34 -28.57
CA VAL A 29 -6.55 5.79 -27.32
C VAL A 29 -7.64 5.15 -26.50
N ARG A 30 -7.22 4.22 -25.64
CA ARG A 30 -8.11 3.54 -24.70
C ARG A 30 -8.72 4.55 -23.73
N ALA A 31 -9.97 4.32 -23.33
CA ALA A 31 -10.68 5.21 -22.40
C ALA A 31 -9.89 5.47 -21.10
N ALA A 32 -9.25 4.45 -20.52
CA ALA A 32 -8.43 4.65 -19.31
C ALA A 32 -7.20 5.52 -19.53
N THR A 33 -6.54 5.42 -20.69
CA THR A 33 -5.43 6.30 -21.06
C THR A 33 -5.93 7.75 -21.12
N LEU A 34 -7.06 7.98 -21.80
CA LEU A 34 -7.66 9.32 -21.88
C LEU A 34 -8.09 9.88 -20.52
N HIS A 35 -8.66 9.04 -19.64
CA HIS A 35 -9.01 9.44 -18.27
C HIS A 35 -7.77 9.80 -17.46
N SER A 36 -6.69 9.02 -17.57
CA SER A 36 -5.41 9.30 -16.92
C SER A 36 -4.78 10.61 -17.42
N TRP A 37 -4.80 10.88 -18.73
CA TRP A 37 -4.30 12.13 -19.29
C TRP A 37 -5.05 13.37 -18.80
N ARG A 38 -6.38 13.28 -18.67
CA ARG A 38 -7.19 14.37 -18.09
C ARG A 38 -6.77 14.65 -16.65
N ARG A 39 -6.60 13.62 -15.82
CA ARG A 39 -6.13 13.78 -14.44
C ARG A 39 -4.71 14.34 -14.36
N CYS A 40 -3.81 13.93 -15.26
CA CYS A 40 -2.46 14.51 -15.37
C CYS A 40 -2.51 16.00 -15.70
N GLN A 41 -3.38 16.40 -16.64
CA GLN A 41 -3.58 17.80 -17.01
C GLN A 41 -4.20 18.61 -15.85
N GLU A 42 -5.21 18.06 -15.17
CA GLU A 42 -5.82 18.67 -13.98
C GLU A 42 -4.82 18.85 -12.83
N ALA A 43 -3.85 17.93 -12.71
CA ALA A 43 -2.73 18.02 -11.77
C ALA A 43 -1.63 19.01 -12.20
N GLY A 44 -1.75 19.64 -13.37
CA GLY A 44 -0.80 20.62 -13.89
C GLY A 44 0.50 20.01 -14.43
N LEU A 45 0.52 18.71 -14.74
CA LEU A 45 1.67 18.06 -15.35
C LEU A 45 1.81 18.49 -16.81
N THR A 46 3.06 18.63 -17.26
CA THR A 46 3.37 18.77 -18.69
C THR A 46 4.34 17.66 -19.13
N PRO A 47 4.18 17.09 -20.34
CA PRO A 47 4.95 15.92 -20.78
C PRO A 47 6.47 16.05 -20.64
N SER A 48 7.01 17.24 -20.90
CA SER A 48 8.45 17.52 -20.90
C SER A 48 9.01 17.97 -19.54
N THR A 49 8.15 18.29 -18.56
CA THR A 49 8.55 18.76 -17.23
C THR A 49 8.29 17.75 -16.12
N VAL A 50 7.70 16.59 -16.41
CA VAL A 50 7.62 15.49 -15.45
C VAL A 50 9.03 15.12 -15.01
N ARG A 51 9.27 15.05 -13.70
CA ARG A 51 10.58 14.70 -13.13
C ARG A 51 10.40 13.68 -12.02
N PRO A 52 11.26 12.64 -11.97
CA PRO A 52 11.21 11.67 -10.89
C PRO A 52 11.43 12.32 -9.53
N ARG A 53 10.60 11.94 -8.56
CA ARG A 53 10.72 12.41 -7.16
C ARG A 53 11.11 11.26 -6.26
N LEU A 54 12.11 11.48 -5.40
CA LEU A 54 12.47 10.54 -4.35
C LEU A 54 11.52 10.69 -3.15
N SER A 55 11.12 9.57 -2.56
CA SER A 55 10.48 9.56 -1.25
C SER A 55 11.55 9.60 -0.15
N GLY A 56 11.34 10.45 0.86
CA GLY A 56 12.23 10.55 2.01
C GLY A 56 11.90 9.57 3.14
N ASP A 57 10.71 8.96 3.11
CA ASP A 57 10.22 8.03 4.13
C ASP A 57 9.86 6.71 3.44
N LEU A 58 10.63 5.66 3.72
CA LEU A 58 10.49 4.34 3.12
C LEU A 58 10.25 3.30 4.21
N ASP A 59 9.00 2.84 4.31
CA ASP A 59 8.64 1.72 5.17
C ASP A 59 8.82 0.39 4.43
N PHE A 60 10.04 -0.16 4.48
CA PHE A 60 10.35 -1.49 3.94
C PHE A 60 9.71 -2.63 4.72
N ASP A 61 9.15 -2.33 5.89
CA ASP A 61 8.42 -3.26 6.73
C ASP A 61 6.92 -3.16 6.50
N CYS A 62 6.40 -2.33 5.58
CA CYS A 62 4.97 -2.29 5.33
C CYS A 62 4.42 -3.63 4.80
N GLY A 63 3.14 -3.90 5.06
CA GLY A 63 2.52 -5.21 4.82
C GLY A 63 2.72 -5.74 3.40
N VAL A 64 2.53 -4.88 2.39
CA VAL A 64 2.68 -5.25 0.96
C VAL A 64 4.12 -5.59 0.59
N VAL A 65 5.11 -4.86 1.12
CA VAL A 65 6.54 -5.13 0.87
C VAL A 65 6.97 -6.43 1.53
N ARG A 66 6.56 -6.68 2.78
CA ARG A 66 6.83 -7.95 3.48
C ARG A 66 6.21 -9.14 2.75
N ALA A 67 4.97 -9.01 2.27
CA ALA A 67 4.30 -10.06 1.51
C ALA A 67 4.97 -10.32 0.15
N ALA A 68 5.43 -9.26 -0.51
CA ALA A 68 6.02 -9.36 -1.84
C ALA A 68 7.46 -9.89 -1.85
N ARG A 69 8.25 -9.64 -0.81
CA ARG A 69 9.66 -10.05 -0.75
C ARG A 69 9.91 -11.53 -1.14
N PRO A 70 9.26 -12.54 -0.52
CA PRO A 70 9.46 -13.94 -0.93
C PRO A 70 8.94 -14.26 -2.34
N VAL A 71 7.96 -13.50 -2.84
CA VAL A 71 7.47 -13.63 -4.22
C VAL A 71 8.52 -13.12 -5.20
N PHE A 72 9.12 -11.96 -4.91
CA PHE A 72 10.20 -11.37 -5.71
C PHE A 72 11.45 -12.25 -5.71
N GLU A 73 11.86 -12.81 -4.57
CA GLU A 73 13.00 -13.74 -4.50
C GLU A 73 12.84 -14.94 -5.45
N ARG A 74 11.64 -15.54 -5.51
CA ARG A 74 11.36 -16.65 -6.44
C ARG A 74 11.21 -16.18 -7.88
N MET A 75 10.56 -15.03 -8.09
CA MET A 75 10.28 -14.48 -9.41
C MET A 75 11.56 -14.11 -10.16
N LEU A 76 12.61 -13.68 -9.46
CA LEU A 76 13.89 -13.35 -10.10
C LEU A 76 14.39 -14.54 -10.94
N ASN A 77 14.39 -15.75 -10.37
CA ASN A 77 14.80 -16.97 -11.07
C ASN A 77 13.95 -17.30 -12.31
N VAL A 78 12.68 -16.87 -12.33
CA VAL A 78 11.76 -17.10 -13.46
C VAL A 78 12.04 -16.14 -14.62
N ILE A 79 12.42 -14.90 -14.31
CA ILE A 79 12.59 -13.85 -15.32
C ILE A 79 14.04 -13.68 -15.78
N MET A 80 15.01 -14.37 -15.16
CA MET A 80 16.42 -14.31 -15.56
C MET A 80 16.58 -14.59 -17.07
N GLY A 81 17.25 -13.69 -17.78
CA GLY A 81 17.49 -13.78 -19.21
C GLY A 81 16.32 -13.32 -20.09
N THR A 82 15.26 -12.77 -19.50
CA THR A 82 14.14 -12.15 -20.25
C THR A 82 14.26 -10.62 -20.22
N PRO A 83 13.85 -9.91 -21.30
CA PRO A 83 14.05 -8.46 -21.44
C PRO A 83 13.03 -7.63 -20.63
N VAL A 84 12.66 -8.08 -19.43
CA VAL A 84 11.68 -7.40 -18.56
C VAL A 84 12.30 -7.02 -17.23
N THR A 85 11.80 -5.95 -16.63
CA THR A 85 12.02 -5.60 -15.22
C THR A 85 10.68 -5.59 -14.51
N VAL A 86 10.62 -6.18 -13.32
CA VAL A 86 9.43 -6.20 -12.49
C VAL A 86 9.63 -5.32 -11.27
N PHE A 87 8.68 -4.44 -11.00
CA PHE A 87 8.66 -3.55 -9.85
C PHE A 87 7.49 -3.88 -8.92
N LEU A 88 7.71 -3.63 -7.63
CA LEU A 88 6.67 -3.51 -6.62
C LEU A 88 6.66 -2.08 -6.11
N GLY A 89 5.47 -1.51 -5.94
CA GLY A 89 5.30 -0.30 -5.14
C GLY A 89 4.04 -0.34 -4.30
N ASP A 90 3.96 0.58 -3.34
CA ASP A 90 2.82 0.71 -2.43
C ASP A 90 1.68 1.55 -3.01
N ALA A 91 0.60 1.71 -2.23
CA ALA A 91 -0.57 2.50 -2.61
C ALA A 91 -0.29 4.00 -2.73
N SER A 92 0.80 4.52 -2.15
CA SER A 92 1.23 5.91 -2.31
C SER A 92 2.00 6.14 -3.61
N GLY A 93 2.33 5.05 -4.29
CA GLY A 93 3.02 4.99 -5.57
C GLY A 93 4.54 4.99 -5.44
N VAL A 94 5.10 4.68 -4.27
CA VAL A 94 6.55 4.56 -4.08
C VAL A 94 7.00 3.16 -4.50
N LEU A 95 8.05 3.08 -5.32
CA LEU A 95 8.66 1.82 -5.71
C LEU A 95 9.58 1.29 -4.59
N PHE A 96 9.47 0.01 -4.25
CA PHE A 96 10.23 -0.62 -3.17
C PHE A 96 11.14 -1.75 -3.64
N LEU A 97 10.63 -2.62 -4.51
CA LEU A 97 11.38 -3.77 -5.01
C LEU A 97 11.50 -3.69 -6.52
N ARG A 98 12.62 -4.20 -7.02
CA ARG A 98 12.93 -4.31 -8.45
C ARG A 98 13.67 -5.61 -8.70
N ASN A 99 13.17 -6.39 -9.66
CA ASN A 99 13.89 -7.53 -10.22
C ASN A 99 14.15 -7.27 -11.70
N GLU A 100 15.40 -7.41 -12.12
CA GLU A 100 15.84 -7.23 -13.49
C GLU A 100 16.03 -8.62 -14.12
N GLY A 101 15.27 -8.94 -15.17
CA GLY A 101 15.50 -10.13 -15.97
C GLY A 101 16.72 -9.99 -16.88
N ASP A 102 16.95 -8.78 -17.38
CA ASP A 102 18.11 -8.37 -18.19
C ASP A 102 18.69 -7.04 -17.65
N PRO A 103 19.98 -7.01 -17.24
CA PRO A 103 20.66 -5.79 -16.82
C PRO A 103 20.73 -4.69 -17.88
N ALA A 104 20.54 -5.01 -19.17
CA ALA A 104 20.60 -4.04 -20.26
C ALA A 104 19.56 -2.92 -20.11
N LEU A 105 18.39 -3.24 -19.56
CA LEU A 105 17.30 -2.27 -19.35
C LEU A 105 17.59 -1.33 -18.15
N ARG A 106 18.58 -1.67 -17.32
CA ARG A 106 18.78 -0.99 -16.04
C ARG A 106 19.01 0.50 -16.18
N ARG A 107 19.95 0.87 -17.05
CA ARG A 107 20.35 2.28 -17.26
C ARG A 107 19.20 3.12 -17.80
N THR A 108 18.39 2.57 -18.70
CA THR A 108 17.22 3.24 -19.26
C THR A 108 16.19 3.54 -18.17
N LEU A 109 15.91 2.56 -17.30
CA LEU A 109 14.97 2.72 -16.19
C LEU A 109 15.51 3.68 -15.12
N ASP A 110 16.81 3.62 -14.80
CA ASP A 110 17.44 4.54 -13.84
C ASP A 110 17.38 5.99 -14.34
N ALA A 111 17.56 6.22 -15.65
CA ALA A 111 17.51 7.56 -16.26
C ALA A 111 16.14 8.24 -16.11
N VAL A 112 15.06 7.45 -16.05
CA VAL A 112 13.68 7.94 -15.89
C VAL A 112 13.18 7.78 -14.44
N GLY A 113 14.08 7.49 -13.50
CA GLY A 113 13.77 7.31 -12.08
C GLY A 113 12.85 6.12 -11.78
N ALA A 114 12.77 5.11 -12.64
CA ALA A 114 12.11 3.85 -12.36
C ALA A 114 13.04 2.96 -11.51
N ALA A 115 13.20 3.34 -10.25
CA ALA A 115 14.05 2.66 -9.28
C ALA A 115 13.44 2.69 -7.87
N PRO A 116 13.80 1.74 -6.98
CA PRO A 116 13.38 1.78 -5.58
C PRO A 116 13.66 3.14 -4.92
N GLY A 117 12.69 3.63 -4.14
CA GLY A 117 12.72 4.93 -3.49
C GLY A 117 12.05 6.05 -4.28
N PHE A 118 11.83 5.88 -5.59
CA PHE A 118 11.15 6.88 -6.40
C PHE A 118 9.63 6.74 -6.37
N ARG A 119 8.96 7.88 -6.52
CA ARG A 119 7.51 8.00 -6.65
C ARG A 119 7.12 7.85 -8.11
N PHE A 120 6.19 6.94 -8.37
CA PHE A 120 5.66 6.59 -9.69
C PHE A 120 4.13 6.67 -9.74
N ALA A 121 3.52 7.35 -8.77
CA ALA A 121 2.10 7.69 -8.82
C ALA A 121 1.80 8.57 -10.04
N GLU A 122 0.54 8.55 -10.50
CA GLU A 122 0.11 9.32 -11.67
C GLU A 122 0.35 10.83 -11.49
N ALA A 123 0.19 11.36 -10.28
CA ALA A 123 0.47 12.77 -9.97
C ALA A 123 1.96 13.15 -10.01
N ASP A 124 2.86 12.16 -9.97
CA ASP A 124 4.32 12.36 -9.96
C ASP A 124 4.93 12.12 -11.35
N MET A 125 4.56 11.01 -12.00
CA MET A 125 5.15 10.56 -13.28
C MET A 125 4.20 10.61 -14.48
N GLY A 126 2.97 11.08 -14.28
CA GLY A 126 1.91 11.03 -15.29
C GLY A 126 1.43 9.60 -15.55
N THR A 127 0.78 9.41 -16.70
CA THR A 127 0.29 8.09 -17.13
C THR A 127 1.43 7.11 -17.30
N SER A 128 1.43 6.09 -16.46
CA SER A 128 2.30 4.93 -16.50
C SER A 128 1.48 3.69 -16.13
N ALA A 129 1.91 2.51 -16.56
CA ALA A 129 1.16 1.29 -16.26
C ALA A 129 0.97 1.06 -14.75
N PHE A 130 2.00 1.36 -13.95
CA PHE A 130 1.96 1.29 -12.49
C PHE A 130 0.96 2.27 -11.88
N GLY A 131 1.06 3.57 -12.21
CA GLY A 131 0.16 4.61 -11.69
C GLY A 131 -1.29 4.39 -12.12
N SER A 132 -1.51 4.02 -13.39
CA SER A 132 -2.83 3.70 -13.93
C SER A 132 -3.45 2.50 -13.21
N ALA A 133 -2.67 1.45 -12.91
CA ALA A 133 -3.19 0.28 -12.20
C ALA A 133 -3.66 0.61 -10.77
N LEU A 134 -2.95 1.51 -10.07
CA LEU A 134 -3.36 2.02 -8.77
C LEU A 134 -4.67 2.80 -8.86
N MET A 135 -4.78 3.70 -9.85
CA MET A 135 -5.91 4.61 -9.98
C MET A 135 -7.18 3.93 -10.53
N GLU A 136 -7.04 3.16 -11.61
CA GLU A 136 -8.12 2.42 -12.25
C GLU A 136 -8.52 1.16 -11.47
N ARG A 137 -7.70 0.76 -10.49
CA ARG A 137 -7.89 -0.44 -9.68
C ARG A 137 -8.14 -1.67 -10.55
N ARG A 138 -7.38 -1.81 -11.64
CA ARG A 138 -7.44 -2.96 -12.55
C ARG A 138 -6.12 -3.09 -13.28
N ILE A 139 -5.93 -4.21 -13.98
CA ILE A 139 -4.75 -4.37 -14.82
C ILE A 139 -4.77 -3.32 -15.94
N CYS A 140 -3.64 -2.65 -16.15
CA CYS A 140 -3.48 -1.60 -17.14
C CYS A 140 -2.19 -1.85 -17.92
N GLN A 141 -2.30 -1.88 -19.25
CA GLN A 141 -1.16 -1.77 -20.15
C GLN A 141 -1.03 -0.30 -20.56
N VAL A 142 0.21 0.19 -20.64
CA VAL A 142 0.54 1.51 -21.20
C VAL A 142 1.77 1.31 -22.08
N THR A 143 1.68 1.69 -23.34
CA THR A 143 2.70 1.44 -24.37
C THR A 143 3.05 2.73 -25.07
N GLY A 144 4.36 3.00 -25.19
CA GLY A 144 4.85 4.08 -26.04
C GLY A 144 4.24 5.44 -25.72
N ASN A 145 3.64 6.06 -26.74
CA ASN A 145 3.04 7.40 -26.67
C ASN A 145 1.76 7.48 -25.82
N GLU A 146 1.30 6.37 -25.24
CA GLU A 146 0.29 6.42 -24.18
C GLU A 146 0.86 6.96 -22.86
N HIS A 147 2.18 6.87 -22.67
CA HIS A 147 2.83 7.51 -21.54
C HIS A 147 2.70 9.03 -21.65
N PHE A 148 2.26 9.65 -20.56
CA PHE A 148 2.11 11.11 -20.53
C PHE A 148 3.49 11.79 -20.53
N ALA A 149 4.43 11.27 -19.74
CA ALA A 149 5.81 11.76 -19.71
C ALA A 149 6.58 11.31 -20.95
N GLU A 150 7.25 12.26 -21.61
CA GLU A 150 7.98 12.01 -22.85
C GLU A 150 9.12 10.99 -22.66
N GLU A 151 9.82 11.08 -21.53
CA GLU A 151 10.95 10.21 -21.19
C GLU A 151 10.54 8.72 -21.05
N LEU A 152 9.26 8.44 -20.79
CA LEU A 152 8.75 7.06 -20.65
C LEU A 152 8.31 6.43 -21.98
N ARG A 153 8.23 7.19 -23.08
CA ARG A 153 7.68 6.72 -24.36
C ARG A 153 8.51 5.63 -25.03
N GLY A 154 9.73 5.37 -24.59
CA GLY A 154 10.54 4.22 -25.04
C GLY A 154 10.11 2.87 -24.42
N LEU A 155 9.16 2.87 -23.49
CA LEU A 155 8.83 1.72 -22.65
C LEU A 155 7.40 1.25 -22.87
N THR A 156 7.21 -0.05 -22.69
CA THR A 156 5.91 -0.67 -22.45
C THR A 156 5.84 -1.19 -21.04
N GLY A 157 4.73 -0.91 -20.37
CA GLY A 157 4.45 -1.40 -19.02
C GLY A 157 3.11 -2.11 -18.93
N VAL A 158 3.04 -3.12 -18.07
CA VAL A 158 1.78 -3.66 -17.55
C VAL A 158 1.78 -3.57 -16.04
N GLY A 159 0.83 -2.83 -15.48
CA GLY A 159 0.59 -2.71 -14.05
C GLY A 159 -0.60 -3.57 -13.61
N ALA A 160 -0.47 -4.26 -12.48
CA ALA A 160 -1.53 -5.03 -11.84
C ALA A 160 -1.64 -4.60 -10.37
N PRO A 161 -2.84 -4.18 -9.91
CA PRO A 161 -3.03 -3.77 -8.52
C PRO A 161 -2.95 -4.98 -7.59
N ILE A 162 -2.46 -4.75 -6.38
CA ILE A 162 -2.49 -5.68 -5.25
C ILE A 162 -3.56 -5.21 -4.29
N ARG A 163 -4.54 -6.05 -3.99
CA ARG A 163 -5.62 -5.75 -3.08
C ARG A 163 -5.41 -6.34 -1.71
N HIS A 164 -5.75 -5.56 -0.70
CA HIS A 164 -5.89 -6.05 0.66
C HIS A 164 -6.98 -7.12 0.70
N PRO A 165 -6.70 -8.32 1.23
CA PRO A 165 -7.63 -9.45 1.17
C PRO A 165 -8.95 -9.22 1.93
N LEU A 166 -8.92 -8.48 3.05
CA LEU A 166 -10.12 -8.16 3.83
C LEU A 166 -10.87 -6.91 3.33
N SER A 167 -10.17 -5.78 3.14
CA SER A 167 -10.82 -4.51 2.83
C SER A 167 -11.08 -4.28 1.33
N GLY A 168 -10.45 -5.07 0.44
CA GLY A 168 -10.52 -4.89 -1.01
C GLY A 168 -9.83 -3.62 -1.53
N ARG A 169 -9.24 -2.80 -0.64
CA ARG A 169 -8.46 -1.61 -1.01
C ARG A 169 -7.20 -2.01 -1.76
N VAL A 170 -6.73 -1.14 -2.64
CA VAL A 170 -5.45 -1.35 -3.33
C VAL A 170 -4.34 -0.92 -2.39
N ASP A 171 -3.50 -1.87 -1.98
CA ASP A 171 -2.35 -1.66 -1.07
C ASP A 171 -1.05 -1.38 -1.83
N GLY A 172 -1.05 -1.62 -3.14
CA GLY A 172 0.08 -1.38 -4.01
C GLY A 172 -0.16 -1.92 -5.40
N ALA A 173 0.90 -2.00 -6.20
CA ALA A 173 0.85 -2.61 -7.52
C ALA A 173 2.16 -3.31 -7.86
N ILE A 174 2.06 -4.26 -8.78
CA ILE A 174 3.21 -4.78 -9.52
C ILE A 174 3.20 -4.19 -10.91
N SER A 175 4.36 -3.84 -11.44
CA SER A 175 4.49 -3.50 -12.86
C SER A 175 5.60 -4.27 -13.53
N VAL A 176 5.32 -4.82 -14.71
CA VAL A 176 6.28 -5.46 -15.61
C VAL A 176 6.58 -4.47 -16.73
N VAL A 177 7.85 -4.17 -16.97
CA VAL A 177 8.30 -3.13 -17.90
C VAL A 177 9.37 -3.67 -18.83
N CYS A 178 9.31 -3.30 -20.11
CA CYS A 178 10.32 -3.62 -21.13
C CYS A 178 10.45 -2.47 -22.14
N LEU A 179 11.36 -2.61 -23.11
CA LEU A 179 11.39 -1.74 -24.30
C LEU A 179 10.19 -2.06 -25.20
N ASN A 180 9.71 -1.07 -25.95
CA ASN A 180 8.53 -1.24 -26.82
C ASN A 180 8.65 -2.41 -27.81
N ASP A 181 9.83 -2.63 -28.37
CA ASP A 181 10.11 -3.67 -29.38
C ASP A 181 10.18 -5.09 -28.79
N THR A 182 10.27 -5.23 -27.47
CA THR A 182 10.31 -6.51 -26.76
C THR A 182 9.00 -6.86 -26.06
N ALA A 183 8.00 -5.97 -26.16
CA ALA A 183 6.70 -6.12 -25.54
C ALA A 183 5.93 -7.33 -26.09
N ASN A 184 5.29 -8.09 -25.20
CA ASN A 184 4.45 -9.22 -25.59
C ASN A 184 3.39 -9.56 -24.54
N ALA A 185 2.40 -10.36 -24.95
CA ALA A 185 1.26 -10.73 -24.12
C ALA A 185 1.61 -11.47 -22.81
N GLU A 186 2.80 -12.09 -22.71
CA GLU A 186 3.23 -12.79 -21.49
C GLU A 186 3.44 -11.82 -20.33
N MET A 187 3.74 -10.55 -20.61
CA MET A 187 3.87 -9.50 -19.59
C MET A 187 2.61 -9.37 -18.74
N MET A 188 1.42 -9.45 -19.34
CA MET A 188 0.16 -9.39 -18.58
C MET A 188 -0.05 -10.63 -17.71
N VAL A 189 0.33 -11.80 -18.21
CA VAL A 189 0.23 -13.05 -17.45
C VAL A 189 1.17 -12.99 -16.24
N LEU A 190 2.40 -12.51 -16.44
CA LEU A 190 3.38 -12.31 -15.38
C LEU A 190 2.87 -11.30 -14.35
N ALA A 191 2.44 -10.10 -14.77
CA ALA A 191 1.93 -9.07 -13.87
C ALA A 191 0.76 -9.59 -13.02
N ARG A 192 -0.23 -10.23 -13.65
CA ARG A 192 -1.40 -10.78 -12.98
C ARG A 192 -1.05 -11.89 -11.99
N ARG A 193 -0.19 -12.83 -12.39
CA ARG A 193 0.23 -13.95 -11.54
C ARG A 193 1.05 -13.46 -10.35
N SER A 194 1.96 -12.52 -10.57
CA SER A 194 2.77 -11.94 -9.51
C SER A 194 1.91 -11.17 -8.51
N ALA A 195 0.96 -10.35 -8.97
CA ALA A 195 0.06 -9.62 -8.08
C ALA A 195 -0.79 -10.59 -7.23
N ALA A 196 -1.38 -11.61 -7.86
CA ALA A 196 -2.15 -12.64 -7.15
C ALA A 196 -1.31 -13.44 -6.15
N ALA A 197 -0.02 -13.66 -6.43
CA ALA A 197 0.89 -14.31 -5.49
C ALA A 197 1.17 -13.43 -4.26
N VAL A 198 1.30 -12.12 -4.44
CA VAL A 198 1.45 -11.16 -3.33
C VAL A 198 0.16 -11.06 -2.51
N GLU A 199 -1.00 -10.95 -3.17
CA GLU A 199 -2.32 -10.95 -2.50
C GLU A 199 -2.54 -12.21 -1.66
N ARG A 200 -2.14 -13.39 -2.18
CA ARG A 200 -2.19 -14.63 -1.43
C ARG A 200 -1.29 -14.58 -0.19
N ARG A 201 -0.07 -14.06 -0.31
CA ARG A 201 0.84 -13.94 0.83
C ARG A 201 0.33 -12.93 1.86
N LEU A 202 -0.30 -11.84 1.43
CA LEU A 202 -1.01 -10.91 2.31
C LEU A 202 -2.12 -11.62 3.09
N PHE A 203 -2.93 -12.44 2.42
CA PHE A 203 -3.98 -13.23 3.07
C PHE A 203 -3.40 -14.20 4.12
N GLU A 204 -2.35 -14.94 3.77
CA GLU A 204 -1.67 -15.84 4.69
C GLU A 204 -1.14 -15.11 5.92
N MET A 205 -0.52 -13.94 5.74
CA MET A 205 -0.03 -13.11 6.86
C MET A 205 -1.16 -12.63 7.77
N VAL A 206 -2.31 -12.25 7.22
CA VAL A 206 -3.50 -11.87 7.99
C VAL A 206 -4.00 -13.06 8.80
N VAL A 207 -4.12 -14.24 8.18
CA VAL A 207 -4.57 -15.47 8.86
C VAL A 207 -3.59 -15.89 9.95
N GLU A 208 -2.28 -15.82 9.69
CA GLU A 208 -1.23 -16.10 10.67
C GLU A 208 -1.33 -15.17 11.88
N HIS A 209 -1.55 -13.87 11.63
CA HIS A 209 -1.72 -12.87 12.68
C HIS A 209 -2.98 -13.13 13.53
N GLU A 210 -4.13 -13.33 12.88
CA GLU A 210 -5.39 -13.63 13.57
C GLU A 210 -5.31 -14.93 14.39
N ARG A 211 -4.68 -15.98 13.84
CA ARG A 211 -4.46 -17.24 14.58
C ARG A 211 -3.55 -17.03 15.78
N ALA A 212 -2.47 -16.27 15.63
CA ALA A 212 -1.56 -15.97 16.73
C ALA A 212 -2.27 -15.20 17.87
N LEU A 213 -3.12 -14.22 17.51
CA LEU A 213 -3.95 -13.51 18.49
C LEU A 213 -4.94 -14.43 19.19
N MET A 214 -5.61 -15.32 18.46
CA MET A 214 -6.55 -16.29 19.04
C MET A 214 -5.86 -17.31 19.95
N GLU A 215 -4.71 -17.85 19.55
CA GLU A 215 -3.94 -18.77 20.39
C GLU A 215 -3.47 -18.11 21.69
N GLU A 216 -3.03 -16.86 21.61
CA GLU A 216 -2.65 -16.09 22.79
C GLU A 216 -3.86 -15.84 23.69
N PHE A 217 -5.00 -15.49 23.09
CA PHE A 217 -6.27 -15.35 23.81
C PHE A 217 -6.66 -16.61 24.58
N LEU A 218 -6.50 -17.78 23.96
CA LEU A 218 -6.83 -19.08 24.56
C LEU A 218 -5.78 -19.58 25.57
N ARG A 219 -4.50 -19.23 25.40
CA ARG A 219 -3.41 -19.61 26.33
C ARG A 219 -3.39 -18.78 27.60
N ALA A 220 -3.97 -17.59 27.56
CA ALA A 220 -4.11 -16.80 28.76
C ALA A 220 -4.93 -17.59 29.78
N PRO A 221 -4.44 -17.75 31.03
CA PRO A 221 -5.21 -18.41 32.08
C PRO A 221 -6.57 -17.72 32.21
N GLU A 222 -7.62 -18.44 32.61
CA GLU A 222 -8.92 -17.82 32.90
C GLU A 222 -8.69 -16.61 33.85
N GLY A 223 -8.74 -15.38 33.29
CA GLY A 223 -8.30 -14.14 33.94
C GLY A 223 -7.22 -13.30 33.23
N GLY A 224 -6.57 -13.79 32.17
CA GLY A 224 -5.46 -13.12 31.46
C GLY A 224 -5.85 -12.31 30.21
N PHE A 225 -6.95 -12.67 29.54
CA PHE A 225 -7.75 -11.75 28.73
C PHE A 225 -9.13 -11.68 29.36
N ALA A 226 -9.42 -10.60 30.08
CA ALA A 226 -10.79 -10.32 30.43
C ALA A 226 -11.51 -9.81 29.17
N THR A 227 -12.11 -10.71 28.40
CA THR A 227 -13.52 -10.47 28.09
C THR A 227 -14.21 -10.45 29.45
N ALA A 228 -14.38 -9.25 30.03
CA ALA A 228 -15.10 -8.95 31.27
C ALA A 228 -15.38 -10.16 32.18
N SER A 229 -14.61 -10.35 33.26
CA SER A 229 -15.07 -11.20 34.39
C SER A 229 -14.62 -10.69 35.76
N THR A 230 -14.43 -9.38 35.88
CA THR A 230 -15.21 -8.67 36.89
C THR A 230 -16.05 -7.65 36.13
N PRO A 231 -17.39 -7.69 36.23
CA PRO A 231 -18.20 -6.60 35.72
C PRO A 231 -17.70 -5.32 36.39
N LEU A 232 -17.02 -4.46 35.64
CA LEU A 232 -16.98 -3.07 36.04
C LEU A 232 -18.43 -2.61 35.89
N ASP A 233 -19.07 -2.32 37.01
CA ASP A 233 -20.44 -1.82 37.03
C ASP A 233 -20.46 -0.43 36.39
N LEU A 234 -20.55 -0.42 35.06
CA LEU A 234 -20.39 0.73 34.19
C LEU A 234 -21.58 0.81 33.26
N CYS A 235 -22.03 2.04 33.00
CA CYS A 235 -23.05 2.25 31.98
C CYS A 235 -22.50 1.90 30.58
N ARG A 236 -23.40 1.59 29.64
CA ARG A 236 -23.03 1.24 28.26
C ARG A 236 -22.11 2.28 27.59
N ARG A 237 -22.32 3.57 27.88
CA ARG A 237 -21.53 4.67 27.32
C ARG A 237 -20.07 4.61 27.77
N ASP A 238 -19.83 4.44 29.07
CA ASP A 238 -18.48 4.39 29.62
C ASP A 238 -17.75 3.12 29.20
N ARG A 239 -18.45 2.00 29.07
CA ARG A 239 -17.88 0.75 28.56
C ARG A 239 -17.37 0.91 27.12
N LEU A 240 -18.17 1.52 26.24
CA LEU A 240 -17.77 1.78 24.85
C LEU A 240 -16.59 2.76 24.77
N ALA A 241 -16.55 3.79 25.62
CA ALA A 241 -15.44 4.73 25.68
C ALA A 241 -14.13 4.07 26.13
N LEU A 242 -14.21 3.14 27.08
CA LEU A 242 -13.08 2.31 27.53
C LEU A 242 -12.57 1.38 26.42
N GLU A 243 -13.47 0.69 25.73
CA GLU A 243 -13.13 -0.18 24.59
C GLU A 243 -12.43 0.60 23.47
N ASP A 244 -12.97 1.76 23.08
CA ASP A 244 -12.39 2.63 22.07
C ASP A 244 -11.00 3.18 22.47
N ALA A 245 -10.80 3.52 23.74
CA ALA A 245 -9.48 3.90 24.23
C ALA A 245 -8.48 2.75 24.28
N ALA A 246 -8.93 1.53 24.60
CA ALA A 246 -8.08 0.34 24.54
C ALA A 246 -7.64 0.03 23.10
N VAL A 247 -8.55 0.13 22.13
CA VAL A 247 -8.22 -0.04 20.70
C VAL A 247 -7.18 0.98 20.25
N ARG A 248 -7.34 2.27 20.62
CA ARG A 248 -6.34 3.31 20.32
C ARG A 248 -4.97 3.01 20.94
N LEU A 249 -4.95 2.50 22.17
CA LEU A 249 -3.71 2.15 22.87
C LEU A 249 -3.00 0.96 22.22
N VAL A 250 -3.75 -0.06 21.79
CA VAL A 250 -3.21 -1.20 21.04
C VAL A 250 -2.64 -0.71 19.69
N ALA A 251 -3.37 0.14 18.98
CA ALA A 251 -2.93 0.70 17.69
C ALA A 251 -1.64 1.54 17.79
N GLN A 252 -1.33 2.11 18.97
CA GLN A 252 -0.08 2.85 19.18
C GLN A 252 1.15 1.95 19.29
N GLY A 253 1.00 0.65 19.55
CA GLY A 253 2.12 -0.30 19.55
C GLY A 253 3.21 -0.06 20.59
N ARG A 254 2.95 0.76 21.63
CA ARG A 254 3.94 1.14 22.65
C ARG A 254 3.34 1.22 24.05
N ALA A 255 4.21 1.25 25.06
CA ALA A 255 3.79 1.50 26.43
C ALA A 255 3.12 2.88 26.56
N ALA A 256 1.94 2.92 27.17
CA ALA A 256 1.17 4.14 27.34
C ALA A 256 0.17 4.01 28.50
N VAL A 257 -0.19 5.14 29.10
CA VAL A 257 -1.19 5.21 30.17
C VAL A 257 -2.20 6.29 29.80
N VAL A 258 -3.48 5.96 29.86
CA VAL A 258 -4.59 6.89 29.61
C VAL A 258 -5.50 6.88 30.83
N LYS A 259 -5.79 8.07 31.34
CA LYS A 259 -6.81 8.26 32.38
C LYS A 259 -8.04 8.91 31.77
N MET A 260 -9.22 8.43 32.13
CA MET A 260 -10.48 9.01 31.71
C MET A 260 -11.48 9.04 32.87
N ALA A 261 -12.26 10.11 32.95
CA ALA A 261 -13.38 10.20 33.87
C ALA A 261 -14.53 9.33 33.35
N ILE A 262 -15.17 8.62 34.26
CA ILE A 262 -16.36 7.81 34.01
C ILE A 262 -17.58 8.57 34.51
N SER A 263 -18.75 8.31 33.92
CA SER A 263 -20.00 9.02 34.21
C SER A 263 -20.44 8.96 35.68
N ASP A 264 -19.93 8.00 36.47
CA ASP A 264 -20.22 7.85 37.91
C ASP A 264 -19.23 8.58 38.84
N GLY A 265 -18.30 9.36 38.29
CA GLY A 265 -17.30 10.12 39.05
C GLY A 265 -16.02 9.35 39.40
N ARG A 266 -15.93 8.06 39.05
CA ARG A 266 -14.67 7.30 39.15
C ARG A 266 -13.74 7.64 37.99
N THR A 267 -12.45 7.36 38.18
CA THR A 267 -11.46 7.46 37.10
C THR A 267 -11.05 6.08 36.64
N ALA A 268 -11.12 5.84 35.33
CA ALA A 268 -10.51 4.68 34.70
C ALA A 268 -9.07 5.00 34.30
N THR A 269 -8.12 4.18 34.74
CA THR A 269 -6.74 4.20 34.26
C THR A 269 -6.50 2.98 33.39
N LEU A 270 -6.26 3.19 32.09
CA LEU A 270 -5.82 2.17 31.15
C LEU A 270 -4.30 2.19 31.05
N VAL A 271 -3.67 1.03 31.18
CA VAL A 271 -2.23 0.84 31.07
C VAL A 271 -1.96 -0.15 29.95
N ALA A 272 -1.29 0.33 28.90
CA ALA A 272 -0.82 -0.44 27.77
C ALA A 272 0.65 -0.81 27.97
N GLN A 273 0.99 -2.09 27.81
CA GLN A 273 2.37 -2.60 27.93
C GLN A 273 2.68 -3.56 26.77
N PRO A 274 3.83 -3.40 26.10
CA PRO A 274 4.32 -4.39 25.16
C PRO A 274 4.56 -5.72 25.87
N ILE A 275 4.13 -6.79 25.23
CA ILE A 275 4.42 -8.14 25.70
C ILE A 275 5.82 -8.53 25.20
N ILE A 276 6.71 -8.87 26.12
CA ILE A 276 8.10 -9.24 25.79
C ILE A 276 8.07 -10.46 24.86
N GLY A 277 8.73 -10.34 23.70
CA GLY A 277 8.81 -11.41 22.72
C GLY A 277 7.64 -11.47 21.72
N SER A 278 6.74 -10.49 21.72
CA SER A 278 5.69 -10.37 20.69
C SER A 278 5.51 -8.91 20.23
N THR A 279 4.73 -8.72 19.16
CA THR A 279 4.27 -7.40 18.70
C THR A 279 2.96 -6.96 19.37
N ALA A 280 2.44 -7.74 20.33
CA ALA A 280 1.17 -7.48 20.97
C ALA A 280 1.28 -6.50 22.14
N ILE A 281 0.22 -5.72 22.35
CA ILE A 281 0.07 -4.78 23.47
C ILE A 281 -1.01 -5.30 24.40
N ALA A 282 -0.67 -5.54 25.67
CA ALA A 282 -1.63 -5.82 26.73
C ALA A 282 -2.18 -4.49 27.28
N VAL A 283 -3.51 -4.33 27.31
CA VAL A 283 -4.16 -3.17 27.93
C VAL A 283 -4.93 -3.61 29.18
N LYS A 284 -4.59 -3.03 30.34
CA LYS A 284 -5.27 -3.26 31.62
C LYS A 284 -6.01 -2.01 32.05
N ALA A 285 -7.29 -2.12 32.42
CA ALA A 285 -8.06 -1.02 32.99
C ALA A 285 -8.23 -1.20 34.51
N ARG A 286 -8.05 -0.13 35.27
CA ARG A 286 -8.31 -0.08 36.71
C ARG A 286 -9.21 1.11 37.04
N LEU A 287 -10.25 0.88 37.83
CA LEU A 287 -11.06 1.96 38.41
C LEU A 287 -10.50 2.38 39.76
N THR A 288 -10.48 3.69 39.99
CA THR A 288 -10.18 4.29 41.28
C THR A 288 -11.27 5.29 41.62
N ASP A 289 -11.75 5.23 42.86
CA ASP A 289 -12.70 6.21 43.38
C ASP A 289 -12.02 7.59 43.41
N GLY A 290 -12.77 8.62 42.99
CA GLY A 290 -12.25 9.96 42.67
C GLY A 290 -11.78 10.81 43.86
N GLN A 291 -11.33 10.21 44.97
CA GLN A 291 -10.75 10.94 46.10
C GLN A 291 -9.44 10.33 46.58
N GLU A 292 -8.33 10.72 45.93
CA GLU A 292 -7.08 10.95 46.68
C GLU A 292 -7.02 12.44 47.01
N ALA A 293 -7.62 12.81 48.14
CA ALA A 293 -7.22 14.03 48.83
C ALA A 293 -5.80 13.79 49.37
N TRP A 294 -4.84 14.59 48.93
CA TRP A 294 -3.54 14.70 49.59
C TRP A 294 -3.75 14.88 51.10
N PRO A 295 -3.03 14.15 51.99
CA PRO A 295 -3.13 14.42 53.40
C PRO A 295 -2.63 15.85 53.66
N ASN A 296 -3.53 16.67 54.19
CA ASN A 296 -3.24 18.01 54.69
C ASN A 296 -1.97 17.98 55.54
N GLY A 297 -0.95 18.73 55.12
CA GLY A 297 0.09 19.21 56.01
C GLY A 297 -0.54 20.15 57.03
N GLY A 298 -1.05 19.58 58.12
CA GLY A 298 -1.45 20.28 59.33
C GLY A 298 -0.31 20.25 60.35
N GLY A 299 0.20 21.42 60.70
CA GLY A 299 1.48 21.61 61.38
C GLY A 299 1.56 21.21 62.85
N ARG A 300 2.81 21.16 63.31
CA ARG A 300 3.36 22.00 64.38
C ARG A 300 4.86 22.15 64.19
#